data_AF-A0A968P9I8-F1
#
_entry.id   AF-A0A968P9I8-F1
#
_cell.length_a   1.000
_cell.length_b   1.000
_cell.length_c   1.000
_cell.angle_alpha   90.00
_cell.angle_beta   90.00
_cell.angle_gamma   90.00
#
_symmetry.space_group_name_H-M   'P 1'
#
loop_
_entity.id
_entity.type
_entity.pdbx_description
1 polymer ?
#
loop_
_entity_poly.entity_id
_entity_poly.type
_entity_poly.pdbx_seq_one_letter_code
_entity_poly.pdbx_strand_id
1 'polypeptide(L)'
;RRPPYSPERLGLVGDSESIARVRQDILRVADLGVSVLLRGETGTGKELVARAIHDASRRRRATYLSVNVGAIPATLATSELFGSAKGSFTGAVKNQEGYFLRAQGGTLFLDEIGEAPAEVQIMLLRVLETGEIQRVGAQEPQKVDVRLIAATDADLEAAIEQGTFKGPLLHRLASYEILLPPLRDRRDDFGRLLFHFLRLELEEIGEVDRLEPSTPRDQPWMPASIVARLARFDWPGNVRQLRNTVRQLVIGSRGSDSVHVGPQVERLLNEVTATRRPTSAAAEGEELSSPARRARASTFRKPSEVSEEEMIEVLRENRWELKPAAEQLGVSRASLYVLVEASAKVRKASELTREEILAGLAQCGGNLDLMVDHLEVSKRGLQMRMKQLEMS
;
A
#
# COMPACT_ATOMS: atom_id res chain seq x y z
N ARG A 1 -28.59 25.21 -0.53
CA ARG A 1 -27.64 25.21 0.61
C ARG A 1 -26.37 24.50 0.14
N ARG A 2 -25.22 25.19 0.04
CA ARG A 2 -23.94 24.54 -0.32
C ARG A 2 -23.54 23.58 0.82
N PRO A 3 -23.04 22.37 0.54
CA PRO A 3 -22.51 21.51 1.59
C PRO A 3 -21.38 22.26 2.33
N PRO A 4 -21.22 22.07 3.65
CA PRO A 4 -20.29 22.85 4.46
C PRO A 4 -18.79 22.57 4.16
N TYR A 5 -18.47 21.70 3.20
CA TYR A 5 -17.10 21.30 2.85
C TYR A 5 -16.86 21.44 1.35
N SER A 6 -15.90 22.27 0.97
CA SER A 6 -15.27 22.21 -0.36
C SER A 6 -14.16 21.14 -0.32
N PRO A 7 -13.93 20.40 -1.42
CA PRO A 7 -12.84 19.41 -1.51
C PRO A 7 -11.48 19.98 -1.08
N GLU A 8 -11.26 21.27 -1.29
CA GLU A 8 -10.06 22.03 -0.93
C GLU A 8 -9.79 22.10 0.59
N ARG A 9 -10.81 21.92 1.45
CA ARG A 9 -10.68 22.02 2.92
C ARG A 9 -10.33 20.72 3.63
N LEU A 10 -10.07 19.63 2.92
CA LEU A 10 -9.79 18.30 3.50
C LEU A 10 -8.32 18.10 3.94
N GLY A 11 -7.50 19.15 3.93
CA GLY A 11 -6.10 19.08 4.37
C GLY A 11 -5.16 18.30 3.45
N LEU A 12 -5.67 17.72 2.35
CA LEU A 12 -4.84 17.07 1.32
C LEU A 12 -4.27 18.13 0.38
N VAL A 13 -3.05 17.92 -0.11
CA VAL A 13 -2.35 18.78 -1.07
C VAL A 13 -2.21 18.03 -2.39
N GLY A 14 -2.50 18.71 -3.50
CA GLY A 14 -2.48 18.13 -4.85
C GLY A 14 -3.82 18.27 -5.57
N ASP A 15 -3.73 18.24 -6.90
CA ASP A 15 -4.82 18.42 -7.87
C ASP A 15 -4.89 17.27 -8.88
N SER A 16 -4.02 16.24 -8.77
CA SER A 16 -4.08 15.06 -9.63
C SER A 16 -5.45 14.37 -9.56
N GLU A 17 -5.83 13.68 -10.63
CA GLU A 17 -7.09 12.95 -10.66
C GLU A 17 -7.17 11.92 -9.51
N SER A 18 -6.04 11.30 -9.18
CA SER A 18 -5.93 10.31 -8.11
C SER A 18 -6.29 10.89 -6.73
N ILE A 19 -5.78 12.08 -6.38
CA ILE A 19 -6.11 12.71 -5.10
C ILE A 19 -7.51 13.33 -5.12
N ALA A 20 -7.98 13.77 -6.29
CA ALA A 20 -9.36 14.22 -6.46
C ALA A 20 -10.36 13.08 -6.18
N ARG A 21 -10.08 11.85 -6.65
CA ARG A 21 -10.89 10.66 -6.32
C ARG A 21 -10.91 10.39 -4.82
N VAL A 22 -9.75 10.43 -4.14
CA VAL A 22 -9.68 10.28 -2.67
C VAL A 22 -10.55 11.33 -1.96
N ARG A 23 -10.53 12.60 -2.40
CA ARG A 23 -11.41 13.65 -1.83
C ARG A 23 -12.89 13.32 -2.03
N GLN A 24 -13.27 12.82 -3.21
CA GLN A 24 -14.65 12.41 -3.48
C GLN A 24 -15.06 11.25 -2.57
N ASP A 25 -14.20 10.25 -2.40
CA ASP A 25 -14.45 9.10 -1.52
C ASP A 25 -14.64 9.53 -0.07
N ILE A 26 -13.79 10.43 0.45
CA ILE A 26 -13.95 11.02 1.78
C ILE A 26 -15.35 11.63 1.93
N LEU A 27 -15.79 12.44 0.94
CA LEU A 27 -17.09 13.09 1.00
C LEU A 27 -18.26 12.11 0.89
N ARG A 28 -18.13 11.03 0.12
CA ARG A 28 -19.16 9.98 -0.01
C ARG A 28 -19.40 9.24 1.29
N VAL A 29 -18.35 9.00 2.08
CA VAL A 29 -18.47 8.24 3.35
C VAL A 29 -18.62 9.14 4.57
N ALA A 30 -18.40 10.45 4.45
CA ALA A 30 -18.32 11.36 5.59
C ALA A 30 -19.60 11.34 6.46
N ASP A 31 -20.78 11.36 5.85
CA ASP A 31 -22.05 11.46 6.59
C ASP A 31 -22.63 10.10 7.02
N LEU A 32 -21.92 9.01 6.71
CA LEU A 32 -22.28 7.63 7.05
C LEU A 32 -21.56 7.17 8.33
N GLY A 33 -22.22 6.28 9.08
CA GLY A 33 -21.66 5.62 10.26
C GLY A 33 -20.90 4.32 9.97
N VAL A 34 -20.68 3.99 8.71
CA VAL A 34 -20.01 2.74 8.29
C VAL A 34 -18.51 2.76 8.60
N SER A 35 -17.94 1.56 8.72
CA SER A 35 -16.49 1.38 8.78
C SER A 35 -15.84 1.75 7.44
N VAL A 36 -14.63 2.30 7.52
CA VAL A 36 -13.84 2.63 6.33
C VAL A 36 -12.45 2.03 6.47
N LEU A 37 -12.01 1.29 5.45
CA LEU A 37 -10.65 0.77 5.35
C LEU A 37 -9.82 1.66 4.42
N LEU A 38 -8.71 2.17 4.92
CA LEU A 38 -7.73 2.95 4.16
C LEU A 38 -6.54 2.05 3.82
N ARG A 39 -6.32 1.79 2.53
CA ARG A 39 -5.14 1.05 2.08
C ARG A 39 -4.17 1.95 1.35
N GLY A 40 -2.90 1.64 1.46
CA GLY A 40 -1.85 2.33 0.72
C GLY A 40 -0.53 2.22 1.45
N GLU A 41 0.56 2.44 0.72
CA GLU A 41 1.91 2.33 1.26
C GLU A 41 2.14 3.24 2.48
N THR A 42 3.15 2.88 3.27
CA THR A 42 3.61 3.75 4.35
C THR A 42 3.95 5.16 3.85
N GLY A 43 3.56 6.17 4.62
CA GLY A 43 3.84 7.57 4.31
C GLY A 43 2.97 8.20 3.21
N THR A 44 1.92 7.54 2.71
CA THR A 44 0.99 8.10 1.70
C THR A 44 0.01 9.15 2.24
N GLY A 45 -0.23 9.17 3.56
CA GLY A 45 -1.13 10.12 4.23
C GLY A 45 -2.42 9.51 4.79
N LYS A 46 -2.44 8.21 5.12
CA LYS A 46 -3.63 7.51 5.65
C LYS A 46 -4.25 8.20 6.88
N GLU A 47 -3.42 8.66 7.82
CA GLU A 47 -3.89 9.40 9.01
C GLU A 47 -4.59 10.73 8.64
N LEU A 48 -4.06 11.47 7.66
CA LEU A 48 -4.69 12.71 7.17
C LEU A 48 -6.06 12.42 6.54
N VAL A 49 -6.17 11.33 5.77
CA VAL A 49 -7.45 10.90 5.19
C VAL A 49 -8.44 10.47 6.28
N ALA A 50 -8.01 9.70 7.27
CA ALA A 50 -8.85 9.31 8.41
C ALA A 50 -9.38 10.53 9.16
N ARG A 51 -8.50 11.51 9.42
CA ARG A 51 -8.86 12.77 10.05
C ARG A 51 -9.86 13.57 9.20
N ALA A 52 -9.64 13.67 7.90
CA ALA A 52 -10.54 14.36 6.98
C ALA A 52 -11.94 13.71 6.94
N ILE A 53 -12.02 12.38 6.98
CA ILE A 53 -13.29 11.65 7.08
C ILE A 53 -14.04 12.01 8.37
N HIS A 54 -13.34 12.06 9.51
CA HIS A 54 -13.94 12.47 10.78
C HIS A 54 -14.41 13.92 10.75
N ASP A 55 -13.55 14.84 10.31
CA ASP A 55 -13.82 16.27 10.29
C ASP A 55 -14.96 16.65 9.32
N ALA A 56 -15.16 15.88 8.25
CA ALA A 56 -16.28 16.03 7.33
C ALA A 56 -17.59 15.37 7.83
N SER A 57 -17.53 14.55 8.88
CA SER A 57 -18.66 13.74 9.33
C SER A 57 -19.65 14.44 10.23
N ARG A 58 -20.78 13.75 10.50
CA ARG A 58 -21.74 14.15 11.55
C ARG A 58 -21.11 14.12 12.96
N ARG A 59 -20.00 13.38 13.15
CA ARG A 59 -19.26 13.24 14.42
C ARG A 59 -18.08 14.20 14.55
N ARG A 60 -17.91 15.19 13.66
CA ARG A 60 -16.78 16.14 13.66
C ARG A 60 -16.51 16.93 14.95
N ARG A 61 -17.47 16.98 15.88
CA ARG A 61 -17.32 17.63 17.19
C ARG A 61 -17.16 16.62 18.34
N ALA A 62 -17.29 15.33 18.04
CA ALA A 62 -17.12 14.24 18.98
C ALA A 62 -15.65 13.82 19.06
N THR A 63 -15.34 12.91 19.99
CA THR A 63 -13.99 12.42 20.19
C THR A 63 -13.44 11.74 18.92
N TYR A 64 -12.19 12.05 18.57
CA TYR A 64 -11.40 11.32 17.60
C TYR A 64 -10.17 10.75 18.32
N LEU A 65 -10.06 9.42 18.39
CA LEU A 65 -8.88 8.75 18.93
C LEU A 65 -8.14 8.04 17.81
N SER A 66 -6.83 8.23 17.76
CA SER A 66 -5.92 7.55 16.83
C SER A 66 -5.05 6.57 17.62
N VAL A 67 -5.00 5.33 17.18
CA VAL A 67 -4.25 4.24 17.81
C VAL A 67 -3.50 3.47 16.74
N ASN A 68 -2.17 3.42 16.85
CA ASN A 68 -1.36 2.51 16.02
C ASN A 68 -1.32 1.15 16.70
N VAL A 69 -1.93 0.14 16.06
CA VAL A 69 -2.04 -1.21 16.62
C VAL A 69 -0.69 -1.90 16.70
N GLY A 70 0.18 -1.70 15.69
CA GLY A 70 1.54 -2.25 15.69
C GLY A 70 2.47 -1.67 16.75
N ALA A 71 2.13 -0.50 17.34
CA ALA A 71 2.90 0.11 18.41
C ALA A 71 2.54 -0.43 19.82
N ILE A 72 1.42 -1.16 19.96
CA ILE A 72 1.00 -1.70 21.25
C ILE A 72 1.58 -3.11 21.42
N PRO A 73 2.26 -3.43 22.54
CA PRO A 73 2.69 -4.80 22.81
C PRO A 73 1.51 -5.77 22.69
N ALA A 74 1.70 -6.88 21.99
CA ALA A 74 0.63 -7.84 21.71
C ALA A 74 -0.10 -8.33 22.98
N THR A 75 0.63 -8.46 24.09
CA THR A 75 0.08 -8.85 25.39
C THR A 75 -0.84 -7.81 26.03
N LEU A 76 -0.73 -6.53 25.65
CA LEU A 76 -1.53 -5.42 26.18
C LEU A 76 -2.58 -4.93 25.18
N ALA A 77 -2.48 -5.30 23.90
CA ALA A 77 -3.36 -4.81 22.84
C ALA A 77 -4.84 -5.00 23.16
N THR A 78 -5.21 -6.15 23.71
CA THR A 78 -6.59 -6.46 24.09
C THR A 78 -7.08 -5.56 25.23
N SER A 79 -6.30 -5.40 26.31
CA SER A 79 -6.69 -4.55 27.44
C SER A 79 -6.71 -3.06 27.09
N GLU A 80 -5.80 -2.61 26.23
CA GLU A 80 -5.75 -1.21 25.78
C GLU A 80 -6.94 -0.86 24.88
N LEU A 81 -7.29 -1.73 23.93
CA LEU A 81 -8.40 -1.48 23.00
C LEU A 81 -9.77 -1.65 23.68
N PHE A 82 -9.96 -2.75 24.42
CA PHE A 82 -11.28 -3.16 24.93
C PHE A 82 -11.47 -2.89 26.42
N GLY A 83 -10.40 -2.59 27.15
CA GLY A 83 -10.41 -2.40 28.59
C GLY A 83 -10.26 -3.72 29.36
N SER A 84 -9.94 -3.61 30.64
CA SER A 84 -9.74 -4.75 31.55
C SER A 84 -10.49 -4.55 32.86
N ALA A 85 -11.03 -5.63 33.40
CA ALA A 85 -11.59 -5.64 34.75
C ALA A 85 -10.47 -5.82 35.79
N LYS A 86 -10.66 -5.28 36.99
CA LYS A 86 -9.74 -5.48 38.11
C LYS A 86 -9.51 -6.98 38.33
N GLY A 87 -8.24 -7.38 38.43
CA GLY A 87 -7.85 -8.78 38.66
C GLY A 87 -7.86 -9.68 37.43
N SER A 88 -8.07 -9.14 36.21
CA SER A 88 -8.09 -9.96 34.99
C SER A 88 -6.72 -10.51 34.57
N PHE A 89 -5.62 -9.94 35.05
CA PHE A 89 -4.24 -10.43 34.86
C PHE A 89 -3.31 -9.90 35.98
N THR A 90 -2.08 -10.42 36.04
CA THR A 90 -1.04 -10.01 36.99
C THR A 90 -0.67 -8.54 36.77
N GLY A 91 -1.15 -7.64 37.64
CA GLY A 91 -0.96 -6.19 37.53
C GLY A 91 -2.24 -5.38 37.27
N ALA A 92 -3.38 -6.03 37.06
CA ALA A 92 -4.69 -5.37 36.92
C ALA A 92 -5.24 -4.86 38.28
N VAL A 93 -4.56 -3.86 38.86
CA VAL A 93 -4.89 -3.30 40.19
C VAL A 93 -6.20 -2.50 40.18
N LYS A 94 -6.57 -1.93 39.02
CA LYS A 94 -7.78 -1.14 38.81
C LYS A 94 -8.45 -1.51 37.49
N ASN A 95 -9.74 -1.19 37.39
CA ASN A 95 -10.47 -1.21 36.12
C ASN A 95 -9.81 -0.22 35.14
N GLN A 96 -9.44 -0.69 33.94
CA GLN A 96 -8.92 0.17 32.88
C GLN A 96 -9.94 0.30 31.75
N GLU A 97 -10.26 1.53 31.37
CA GLU A 97 -11.14 1.82 30.25
C GLU A 97 -10.37 1.72 28.93
N GLY A 98 -10.88 0.93 27.98
CA GLY A 98 -10.26 0.76 26.67
C GLY A 98 -10.55 1.90 25.69
N TYR A 99 -9.81 1.96 24.59
CA TYR A 99 -9.99 2.95 23.53
C TYR A 99 -11.41 2.99 22.96
N PHE A 100 -12.12 1.86 22.88
CA PHE A 100 -13.51 1.85 22.40
C PHE A 100 -14.44 2.68 23.28
N LEU A 101 -14.37 2.53 24.60
CA LEU A 101 -15.21 3.33 25.51
C LEU A 101 -14.79 4.80 25.53
N ARG A 102 -13.47 5.06 25.49
CA ARG A 102 -12.95 6.43 25.40
C ARG A 102 -13.39 7.14 24.12
N ALA A 103 -13.65 6.40 23.04
CA ALA A 103 -14.14 6.91 21.77
C ALA A 103 -15.68 6.92 21.65
N GLN A 104 -16.42 6.61 22.72
CA GLN A 104 -17.89 6.51 22.69
C GLN A 104 -18.55 7.75 22.07
N GLY A 105 -19.46 7.54 21.13
CA GLY A 105 -20.15 8.58 20.35
C GLY A 105 -19.26 9.25 19.28
N GLY A 106 -18.00 8.85 19.18
CA GLY A 106 -16.95 9.46 18.36
C GLY A 106 -16.45 8.56 17.24
N THR A 107 -15.16 8.71 16.92
CA THR A 107 -14.45 7.95 15.89
C THR A 107 -13.17 7.37 16.47
N LEU A 108 -12.94 6.08 16.23
CA LEU A 108 -11.69 5.40 16.53
C LEU A 108 -10.97 5.09 15.22
N PHE A 109 -9.77 5.63 15.07
CA PHE A 109 -8.87 5.33 13.98
C PHE A 109 -7.83 4.30 14.43
N LEU A 110 -7.76 3.16 13.73
CA LEU A 110 -6.80 2.09 13.95
C LEU A 110 -5.79 2.06 12.80
N ASP A 111 -4.58 2.51 13.05
CA ASP A 111 -3.47 2.43 12.08
C ASP A 111 -2.74 1.08 12.22
N GLU A 112 -2.19 0.59 11.11
CA GLU A 112 -1.56 -0.72 10.98
C GLU A 112 -2.43 -1.88 11.47
N ILE A 113 -3.69 -1.93 11.02
CA ILE A 113 -4.63 -2.99 11.41
C ILE A 113 -4.18 -4.39 10.99
N GLY A 114 -3.33 -4.51 9.97
CA GLY A 114 -2.73 -5.78 9.55
C GLY A 114 -1.85 -6.43 10.63
N GLU A 115 -1.31 -5.64 11.56
CA GLU A 115 -0.47 -6.09 12.68
C GLU A 115 -1.31 -6.52 13.92
N ALA A 116 -2.64 -6.52 13.82
CA ALA A 116 -3.50 -6.86 14.95
C ALA A 116 -3.34 -8.34 15.37
N PRO A 117 -3.08 -8.63 16.66
CA PRO A 117 -3.07 -9.99 17.17
C PRO A 117 -4.41 -10.71 16.94
N ALA A 118 -4.38 -12.04 16.83
CA ALA A 118 -5.58 -12.85 16.54
C ALA A 118 -6.74 -12.61 17.52
N GLU A 119 -6.45 -12.42 18.82
CA GLU A 119 -7.45 -12.10 19.83
C GLU A 119 -8.12 -10.74 19.59
N VAL A 120 -7.32 -9.73 19.24
CA VAL A 120 -7.82 -8.40 18.87
C VAL A 120 -8.71 -8.50 17.64
N GLN A 121 -8.32 -9.28 16.63
CA GLN A 121 -9.15 -9.48 15.43
C GLN A 121 -10.52 -10.08 15.75
N ILE A 122 -10.58 -11.08 16.65
CA ILE A 122 -11.85 -11.71 17.09
C ILE A 122 -12.74 -10.69 17.79
N MET A 123 -12.18 -9.90 18.70
CA MET A 123 -12.95 -8.92 19.46
C MET A 123 -13.39 -7.75 18.57
N LEU A 124 -12.55 -7.28 17.65
CA LEU A 124 -12.93 -6.26 16.66
C LEU A 124 -14.10 -6.73 15.79
N LEU A 125 -14.06 -7.99 15.33
CA LEU A 125 -15.16 -8.57 14.56
C LEU A 125 -16.47 -8.50 15.37
N ARG A 126 -16.46 -8.93 16.64
CA ARG A 126 -17.64 -8.86 17.51
C ARG A 126 -18.18 -7.44 17.66
N VAL A 127 -17.30 -6.44 17.85
CA VAL A 127 -17.72 -5.04 17.96
C VAL A 127 -18.38 -4.56 16.68
N LEU A 128 -17.80 -4.88 15.52
CA LEU A 128 -18.35 -4.48 14.22
C LEU A 128 -19.69 -5.16 13.90
N GLU A 129 -19.94 -6.34 14.45
CA GLU A 129 -21.18 -7.08 14.21
C GLU A 129 -22.30 -6.73 15.18
N THR A 130 -21.97 -6.56 16.46
CA THR A 130 -22.96 -6.44 17.54
C THR A 130 -23.06 -5.04 18.12
N GLY A 131 -22.04 -4.19 17.90
CA GLY A 131 -21.91 -2.91 18.60
C GLY A 131 -21.61 -3.10 20.09
N GLU A 132 -21.07 -4.23 20.50
CA GLU A 132 -20.77 -4.56 21.90
C GLU A 132 -19.30 -4.92 22.08
N ILE A 133 -18.70 -4.41 23.15
CA ILE A 133 -17.38 -4.83 23.63
C ILE A 133 -17.53 -5.71 24.86
N GLN A 134 -16.60 -6.63 25.06
CA GLN A 134 -16.44 -7.35 26.31
C GLN A 134 -15.06 -7.04 26.87
N ARG A 135 -14.98 -6.48 28.08
CA ARG A 135 -13.69 -6.19 28.72
C ARG A 135 -12.99 -7.49 29.08
N VAL A 136 -11.66 -7.47 29.07
CA VAL A 136 -10.85 -8.63 29.50
C VAL A 136 -11.19 -8.98 30.94
N GLY A 137 -11.64 -10.22 31.17
CA GLY A 137 -12.06 -10.71 32.49
C GLY A 137 -13.46 -10.28 32.94
N ALA A 138 -14.21 -9.51 32.14
CA ALA A 138 -15.60 -9.19 32.44
C ALA A 138 -16.56 -10.20 31.79
N GLN A 139 -17.66 -10.52 32.47
CA GLN A 139 -18.69 -11.45 31.98
C GLN A 139 -19.74 -10.75 31.10
N GLU A 140 -20.02 -9.47 31.37
CA GLU A 140 -21.11 -8.75 30.70
C GLU A 140 -20.58 -7.91 29.52
N PRO A 141 -21.21 -8.01 28.33
CA PRO A 141 -20.92 -7.12 27.22
C PRO A 141 -21.48 -5.72 27.48
N GLN A 142 -20.82 -4.71 26.92
CA GLN A 142 -21.21 -3.31 27.01
C GLN A 142 -21.39 -2.74 25.60
N LYS A 143 -22.55 -2.11 25.35
CA LYS A 143 -22.81 -1.43 24.08
C LYS A 143 -21.90 -0.22 23.89
N VAL A 144 -21.41 -0.07 22.67
CA VAL A 144 -20.52 0.98 22.23
C VAL A 144 -21.02 1.55 20.91
N ASP A 145 -20.99 2.87 20.77
CA ASP A 145 -21.28 3.58 19.52
C ASP A 145 -20.01 4.28 19.02
N VAL A 146 -19.20 3.56 18.26
CA VAL A 146 -17.93 4.05 17.73
C VAL A 146 -17.87 3.84 16.23
N ARG A 147 -17.58 4.90 15.50
CA ARG A 147 -17.27 4.80 14.07
C ARG A 147 -15.83 4.35 13.94
N LEU A 148 -15.60 3.24 13.24
CA LEU A 148 -14.26 2.72 13.03
C LEU A 148 -13.70 3.17 11.68
N ILE A 149 -12.47 3.67 11.69
CA ILE A 149 -11.66 3.84 10.48
C ILE A 149 -10.40 3.01 10.69
N ALA A 150 -10.06 2.12 9.77
CA ALA A 150 -8.86 1.31 9.86
C ALA A 150 -7.90 1.66 8.72
N ALA A 151 -6.61 1.52 8.94
CA ALA A 151 -5.58 1.73 7.93
C ALA A 151 -4.52 0.62 7.96
N THR A 152 -3.97 0.29 6.78
CA THR A 152 -2.89 -0.69 6.64
C THR A 152 -2.08 -0.41 5.38
N ASP A 153 -0.80 -0.78 5.38
CA ASP A 153 0.00 -1.00 4.16
C ASP A 153 0.24 -2.48 3.83
N ALA A 154 -0.12 -3.40 4.74
CA ALA A 154 -0.02 -4.84 4.52
C ALA A 154 -1.01 -5.35 3.45
N ASP A 155 -0.58 -6.41 2.76
CA ASP A 155 -1.41 -7.21 1.86
C ASP A 155 -2.30 -8.14 2.71
N LEU A 156 -3.54 -7.71 2.96
CA LEU A 156 -4.48 -8.44 3.81
C LEU A 156 -4.96 -9.74 3.14
N GLU A 157 -5.02 -9.79 1.82
CA GLU A 157 -5.38 -10.99 1.06
C GLU A 157 -4.32 -12.08 1.27
N ALA A 158 -3.03 -11.74 1.11
CA ALA A 158 -1.94 -12.65 1.42
C ALA A 158 -1.92 -13.07 2.90
N ALA A 159 -2.23 -12.15 3.82
CA ALA A 159 -2.32 -12.47 5.25
C ALA A 159 -3.48 -13.43 5.58
N ILE A 160 -4.60 -13.35 4.85
CA ILE A 160 -5.70 -14.30 4.98
C ILE A 160 -5.30 -15.69 4.48
N GLU A 161 -4.63 -15.77 3.33
CA GLU A 161 -4.11 -17.04 2.78
C GLU A 161 -3.12 -17.71 3.74
N GLN A 162 -2.34 -16.91 4.48
CA GLN A 162 -1.40 -17.38 5.49
C GLN A 162 -2.05 -17.69 6.85
N GLY A 163 -3.33 -17.38 7.05
CA GLY A 163 -4.05 -17.57 8.30
C GLY A 163 -3.68 -16.57 9.41
N THR A 164 -2.93 -15.52 9.09
CA THR A 164 -2.52 -14.46 10.04
C THR A 164 -3.55 -13.34 10.15
N PHE A 165 -4.46 -13.23 9.17
CA PHE A 165 -5.59 -12.29 9.21
C PHE A 165 -6.92 -12.99 8.93
N LYS A 166 -7.99 -12.56 9.60
CA LYS A 166 -9.32 -13.16 9.46
C LYS A 166 -10.12 -12.50 8.33
N GLY A 167 -10.45 -13.26 7.28
CA GLY A 167 -11.30 -12.81 6.17
C GLY A 167 -12.62 -12.16 6.60
N PRO A 168 -13.39 -12.72 7.55
CA PRO A 168 -14.61 -12.08 8.05
C PRO A 168 -14.39 -10.67 8.63
N LEU A 169 -13.25 -10.43 9.28
CA LEU A 169 -12.92 -9.09 9.77
C LEU A 169 -12.64 -8.13 8.62
N LEU A 170 -11.91 -8.56 7.59
CA LEU A 170 -11.68 -7.74 6.39
C LEU A 170 -13.02 -7.29 5.78
N HIS A 171 -13.96 -8.22 5.58
CA HIS A 171 -15.28 -7.89 5.02
C HIS A 171 -16.05 -6.87 5.86
N ARG A 172 -15.93 -6.88 7.19
CA ARG A 172 -16.58 -5.90 8.07
C ARG A 172 -15.84 -4.56 8.11
N LEU A 173 -14.50 -4.56 8.05
CA LEU A 173 -13.70 -3.34 8.01
C LEU A 173 -13.87 -2.60 6.68
N ALA A 174 -13.88 -3.34 5.56
CA ALA A 174 -14.00 -2.82 4.21
C ALA A 174 -15.46 -2.62 3.78
N SER A 175 -16.32 -2.09 4.68
CA SER A 175 -17.67 -1.64 4.27
C SER A 175 -17.57 -0.53 3.21
N TYR A 176 -16.52 0.28 3.28
CA TYR A 176 -16.02 1.09 2.17
C TYR A 176 -14.49 1.09 2.20
N GLU A 177 -13.86 0.97 1.04
CA GLU A 177 -12.40 0.99 0.91
C GLU A 177 -11.93 2.25 0.17
N ILE A 178 -10.89 2.90 0.69
CA ILE A 178 -10.22 4.03 0.03
C ILE A 178 -8.76 3.66 -0.19
N LEU A 179 -8.37 3.60 -1.46
CA LEU A 179 -7.00 3.37 -1.88
C LEU A 179 -6.26 4.71 -1.97
N LEU A 180 -5.19 4.86 -1.18
CA LEU A 180 -4.29 6.00 -1.27
C LEU A 180 -3.16 5.67 -2.27
N PRO A 181 -3.05 6.42 -3.38
CA PRO A 181 -2.00 6.16 -4.35
C PRO A 181 -0.62 6.51 -3.76
N PRO A 182 0.46 5.82 -4.17
CA PRO A 182 1.80 6.24 -3.84
C PRO A 182 2.18 7.52 -4.61
N LEU A 183 3.16 8.27 -4.10
CA LEU A 183 3.57 9.57 -4.68
C LEU A 183 4.06 9.42 -6.14
N ARG A 184 4.70 8.30 -6.46
CA ARG A 184 5.18 7.99 -7.83
C ARG A 184 4.07 7.84 -8.86
N ASP A 185 2.83 7.56 -8.44
CA ASP A 185 1.66 7.42 -9.32
C ASP A 185 0.88 8.75 -9.43
N ARG A 186 1.25 9.75 -8.63
CA ARG A 186 0.69 11.11 -8.64
C ARG A 186 1.77 12.19 -8.77
N ARG A 187 2.69 12.01 -9.73
CA ARG A 187 3.84 12.92 -9.91
C ARG A 187 3.44 14.36 -10.20
N ASP A 188 2.25 14.60 -10.77
CA ASP A 188 1.72 15.95 -11.02
C ASP A 188 1.52 16.75 -9.72
N ASP A 189 1.34 16.06 -8.59
CA ASP A 189 1.22 16.69 -7.27
C ASP A 189 2.57 17.00 -6.63
N PHE A 190 3.69 16.49 -7.17
CA PHE A 190 5.01 16.62 -6.57
C PHE A 190 5.41 18.08 -6.36
N GLY A 191 5.25 18.93 -7.37
CA GLY A 191 5.63 20.35 -7.29
C GLY A 191 4.86 21.10 -6.20
N ARG A 192 3.56 20.81 -6.07
CA ARG A 192 2.69 21.41 -5.04
C ARG A 192 3.06 20.93 -3.64
N LEU A 193 3.34 19.63 -3.48
CA LEU A 193 3.80 19.06 -2.22
C LEU A 193 5.15 19.61 -1.80
N LEU A 194 6.10 19.68 -2.73
CA LEU A 194 7.42 20.26 -2.51
C LEU A 194 7.31 21.71 -2.03
N PHE A 195 6.56 22.55 -2.76
CA PHE A 195 6.35 23.94 -2.39
C PHE A 195 5.65 24.08 -1.03
N HIS A 196 4.63 23.26 -0.78
CA HIS A 196 3.91 23.25 0.50
C HIS A 196 4.85 22.96 1.68
N PHE A 197 5.68 21.93 1.59
CA PHE A 197 6.61 21.60 2.67
C PHE A 197 7.74 22.62 2.81
N LEU A 198 8.25 23.17 1.70
CA LEU A 198 9.26 24.23 1.77
C LEU A 198 8.72 25.44 2.50
N ARG A 199 7.50 25.87 2.17
CA ARG A 199 6.85 26.99 2.84
C ARG A 199 6.70 26.73 4.35
N LEU A 200 6.22 25.55 4.74
CA LEU A 200 6.06 25.20 6.16
C LEU A 200 7.40 25.21 6.92
N GLU A 201 8.43 24.57 6.37
CA GLU A 201 9.72 24.45 7.07
C GLU A 201 10.49 25.78 7.08
N LEU A 202 10.31 26.65 6.07
CA LEU A 202 10.85 28.01 6.06
C LEU A 202 10.06 28.97 6.97
N GLU A 203 8.74 28.81 7.09
CA GLU A 203 7.88 29.54 8.04
C GLU A 203 8.33 29.30 9.48
N GLU A 204 8.67 28.05 9.83
CA GLU A 204 9.14 27.68 11.17
C GLU A 204 10.44 28.39 11.58
N ILE A 205 11.29 28.79 10.62
CA ILE A 205 12.56 29.47 10.88
C ILE A 205 12.55 30.97 10.52
N GLY A 206 11.41 31.50 10.08
CA GLY A 206 11.27 32.91 9.69
C GLY A 206 11.99 33.29 8.39
N GLU A 207 12.17 32.34 7.47
CA GLU A 207 12.90 32.54 6.20
C GLU A 207 12.02 32.31 4.96
N VAL A 208 10.71 32.56 5.06
CA VAL A 208 9.73 32.34 3.97
C VAL A 208 10.06 33.14 2.72
N ASP A 209 10.62 34.34 2.89
CA ASP A 209 11.00 35.25 1.82
C ASP A 209 12.00 34.59 0.83
N ARG A 210 12.69 33.51 1.22
CA ARG A 210 13.54 32.73 0.32
C ARG A 210 12.79 32.07 -0.84
N LEU A 211 11.47 31.88 -0.72
CA LEU A 211 10.64 31.37 -1.81
C LEU A 211 10.28 32.44 -2.84
N GLU A 212 10.47 33.72 -2.50
CA GLU A 212 10.17 34.86 -3.36
C GLU A 212 11.49 35.55 -3.76
N PRO A 213 11.91 35.44 -5.03
CA PRO A 213 13.09 36.18 -5.48
C PRO A 213 12.86 37.68 -5.30
N SER A 214 13.82 38.38 -4.71
CA SER A 214 13.70 39.82 -4.42
C SER A 214 13.67 40.66 -5.70
N THR A 215 14.30 40.16 -6.76
CA THR A 215 14.21 40.71 -8.12
C THR A 215 14.03 39.59 -9.16
N PRO A 216 13.44 39.87 -10.34
CA PRO A 216 13.33 38.88 -11.42
C PRO A 216 14.67 38.35 -11.95
N ARG A 217 15.80 38.96 -11.57
CA ARG A 217 17.15 38.55 -11.97
C ARG A 217 17.83 37.67 -10.92
N ASP A 218 17.25 37.54 -9.73
CA ASP A 218 17.84 36.75 -8.66
C ASP A 218 17.72 35.26 -8.99
N GLN A 219 18.76 34.51 -8.64
CA GLN A 219 18.70 33.07 -8.75
C GLN A 219 17.71 32.53 -7.71
N PRO A 220 16.79 31.62 -8.09
CA PRO A 220 15.89 31.00 -7.11
C PRO A 220 16.70 30.29 -6.03
N TRP A 221 16.29 30.47 -4.77
CA TRP A 221 16.94 29.80 -3.63
C TRP A 221 17.04 28.29 -3.83
N MET A 222 16.02 27.67 -4.45
CA MET A 222 16.06 26.27 -4.89
C MET A 222 16.36 26.15 -6.40
N PRO A 223 17.58 25.75 -6.79
CA PRO A 223 17.92 25.49 -8.19
C PRO A 223 17.00 24.48 -8.88
N ALA A 224 16.61 24.78 -10.13
CA ALA A 224 15.77 23.89 -10.94
C ALA A 224 16.38 22.49 -11.14
N SER A 225 17.71 22.37 -11.15
CA SER A 225 18.41 21.08 -11.22
C SER A 225 18.12 20.18 -10.00
N ILE A 226 18.02 20.77 -8.80
CA ILE A 226 17.65 20.05 -7.57
C ILE A 226 16.19 19.64 -7.65
N VAL A 227 15.29 20.54 -8.05
CA VAL A 227 13.86 20.22 -8.24
C VAL A 227 13.68 19.06 -9.22
N ALA A 228 14.35 19.10 -10.38
CA ALA A 228 14.27 18.07 -11.38
C ALA A 228 14.78 16.72 -10.87
N ARG A 229 15.83 16.72 -10.04
CA ARG A 229 16.36 15.51 -9.41
C ARG A 229 15.36 14.92 -8.40
N LEU A 230 14.79 15.75 -7.53
CA LEU A 230 13.79 15.34 -6.55
C LEU A 230 12.50 14.81 -7.23
N ALA A 231 12.05 15.46 -8.31
CA ALA A 231 10.85 15.06 -9.05
C ALA A 231 10.97 13.71 -9.78
N ARG A 232 12.19 13.30 -10.11
CA ARG A 232 12.47 12.01 -10.78
C ARG A 232 12.56 10.84 -9.80
N PHE A 233 12.80 11.12 -8.52
CA PHE A 233 12.90 10.09 -7.49
C PHE A 233 11.54 9.41 -7.26
N ASP A 234 11.55 8.11 -6.97
CA ASP A 234 10.32 7.31 -6.86
C ASP A 234 9.65 7.40 -5.47
N TRP A 235 10.34 7.97 -4.49
CA TRP A 235 9.83 8.22 -3.12
C TRP A 235 9.19 6.98 -2.47
N PRO A 236 9.94 5.91 -2.18
CA PRO A 236 9.41 4.71 -1.54
C PRO A 236 8.79 4.97 -0.15
N GLY A 237 9.21 6.01 0.57
CA GLY A 237 8.56 6.46 1.81
C GLY A 237 7.49 7.54 1.59
N ASN A 238 7.07 7.73 0.33
CA ASN A 238 6.00 8.61 -0.11
C ASN A 238 6.14 10.06 0.43
N VAL A 239 5.02 10.65 0.84
CA VAL A 239 4.94 12.05 1.29
C VAL A 239 5.73 12.27 2.57
N ARG A 240 5.79 11.26 3.45
CA ARG A 240 6.58 11.31 4.69
C ARG A 240 8.08 11.47 4.40
N GLN A 241 8.59 10.70 3.43
CA GLN A 241 9.98 10.80 3.00
C GLN A 241 10.26 12.15 2.33
N LEU A 242 9.38 12.61 1.46
CA LEU A 242 9.50 13.94 0.83
C LEU A 242 9.59 15.06 1.88
N ARG A 243 8.67 15.08 2.86
CA ARG A 243 8.69 16.07 3.95
C ARG A 243 10.00 16.04 4.73
N ASN A 244 10.47 14.85 5.10
CA ASN A 244 11.73 14.70 5.82
C ASN A 244 12.92 15.19 4.99
N THR A 245 12.95 14.90 3.68
CA THR A 245 13.99 15.40 2.78
C THR A 245 13.96 16.92 2.67
N VAL A 246 12.79 17.54 2.53
CA VAL A 246 12.64 18.99 2.48
C VAL A 246 13.17 19.64 3.76
N ARG A 247 12.83 19.10 4.93
CA ARG A 247 13.37 19.54 6.21
C ARG A 247 14.91 19.50 6.25
N GLN A 248 15.50 18.39 5.80
CA GLN A 248 16.97 18.26 5.74
C GLN A 248 17.61 19.28 4.80
N LEU A 249 16.97 19.58 3.66
CA LEU A 249 17.44 20.60 2.73
C LEU A 249 17.39 22.00 3.36
N VAL A 250 16.28 22.36 4.03
CA VAL A 250 16.15 23.66 4.71
C VAL A 250 17.20 23.82 5.80
N ILE A 251 17.34 22.82 6.69
CA ILE A 251 18.33 22.85 7.78
C ILE A 251 19.76 22.95 7.23
N GLY A 252 20.10 22.15 6.22
CA GLY A 252 21.44 22.13 5.62
C GLY A 252 21.80 23.38 4.81
N SER A 253 20.81 24.23 4.51
CA SER A 253 20.96 25.44 3.69
C SER A 253 20.86 26.74 4.50
N ARG A 254 20.87 26.65 5.84
CA ARG A 254 20.88 27.83 6.71
C ARG A 254 22.15 28.64 6.49
N GLY A 255 22.00 29.96 6.34
CA GLY A 255 23.12 30.86 6.06
C GLY A 255 23.67 30.80 4.63
N SER A 256 23.01 30.05 3.74
CA SER A 256 23.37 29.95 2.33
C SER A 256 22.29 30.56 1.44
N ASP A 257 22.71 31.29 0.41
CA ASP A 257 21.82 31.92 -0.58
C ASP A 257 21.20 30.91 -1.56
N SER A 258 21.59 29.64 -1.48
CA SER A 258 21.03 28.56 -2.29
C SER A 258 20.92 27.25 -1.51
N VAL A 259 20.01 26.37 -1.96
CA VAL A 259 19.81 25.04 -1.39
C VAL A 259 21.07 24.19 -1.55
N HIS A 260 21.62 23.76 -0.43
CA HIS A 260 22.70 22.79 -0.35
C HIS A 260 22.13 21.38 -0.15
N VAL A 261 22.48 20.46 -1.06
CA VAL A 261 22.13 19.04 -0.91
C VAL A 261 23.20 18.36 -0.06
N GLY A 262 22.90 18.18 1.23
CA GLY A 262 23.83 17.54 2.17
C GLY A 262 24.07 16.05 1.86
N PRO A 263 25.13 15.43 2.43
CA PRO A 263 25.53 14.05 2.13
C PRO A 263 24.45 12.98 2.39
N GLN A 264 23.54 13.24 3.34
CA GLN A 264 22.43 12.33 3.61
C GLN A 264 21.40 12.30 2.47
N VAL A 265 21.02 13.48 1.97
CA VAL A 265 20.07 13.60 0.85
C VAL A 265 20.73 13.11 -0.44
N GLU A 266 22.03 13.39 -0.63
CA GLU A 266 22.80 12.82 -1.73
C GLU A 266 22.76 11.29 -1.74
N ARG A 267 23.04 10.64 -0.60
CA ARG A 267 22.98 9.18 -0.49
C ARG A 267 21.59 8.64 -0.79
N LEU A 268 20.55 9.23 -0.20
CA LEU A 268 19.16 8.84 -0.46
C LEU A 268 18.83 8.86 -1.96
N LEU A 269 19.17 9.95 -2.64
CA LEU A 269 18.89 10.13 -4.06
C LEU A 269 19.76 9.22 -4.95
N ASN A 270 20.90 8.74 -4.45
CA ASN A 270 21.84 7.88 -5.16
C ASN A 270 21.59 6.38 -4.95
N GLU A 271 21.14 5.96 -3.76
CA GLU A 271 20.91 4.55 -3.37
C GLU A 271 19.86 3.87 -4.27
N VAL A 272 18.76 4.56 -4.60
CA VAL A 272 17.70 4.00 -5.46
C VAL A 272 18.10 4.02 -6.94
N THR A 273 18.96 4.95 -7.36
CA THR A 273 19.58 4.90 -8.70
C THR A 273 20.62 3.79 -8.83
N ALA A 274 21.25 3.33 -7.75
CA ALA A 274 22.21 2.22 -7.77
C ALA A 274 21.52 0.86 -7.96
N THR A 275 20.33 0.65 -7.38
CA THR A 275 19.45 -0.50 -7.71
C THR A 275 18.87 -0.43 -9.13
N ARG A 276 19.05 0.71 -9.82
CA ARG A 276 18.67 0.95 -11.23
C ARG A 276 19.87 1.00 -12.18
N ARG A 277 21.10 0.82 -11.70
CA ARG A 277 22.27 0.66 -12.58
C ARG A 277 22.36 -0.81 -13.00
N PRO A 278 22.24 -1.16 -14.29
CA PRO A 278 22.89 -2.38 -14.75
C PRO A 278 24.39 -2.17 -14.52
N THR A 279 25.03 -3.12 -13.84
CA THR A 279 26.47 -3.28 -13.83
C THR A 279 26.95 -3.43 -15.28
N SER A 280 27.38 -2.32 -15.86
CA SER A 280 28.09 -2.25 -17.13
C SER A 280 29.42 -1.54 -16.89
N ALA A 281 30.33 -2.26 -16.23
CA ALA A 281 31.75 -1.91 -16.16
C ALA A 281 32.55 -3.18 -15.81
N ALA A 282 32.65 -4.09 -16.78
CA ALA A 282 33.76 -5.05 -16.96
C ALA A 282 33.39 -6.04 -18.07
N ALA A 283 33.66 -5.66 -19.32
CA ALA A 283 33.97 -6.57 -20.44
C ALA A 283 34.25 -5.69 -21.66
N GLU A 284 35.47 -5.18 -21.74
CA GLU A 284 36.09 -4.85 -23.03
C GLU A 284 36.41 -6.16 -23.73
N GLY A 285 35.98 -6.31 -24.98
CA GLY A 285 36.32 -7.47 -25.80
C GLY A 285 35.31 -7.75 -26.91
N GLU A 286 35.70 -7.34 -28.12
CA GLU A 286 35.27 -7.85 -29.42
C GLU A 286 34.01 -7.27 -30.08
N GLU A 287 34.31 -6.41 -31.06
CA GLU A 287 33.49 -6.01 -32.19
C GLU A 287 33.00 -7.23 -32.97
N LEU A 288 31.73 -7.20 -33.41
CA LEU A 288 31.27 -7.59 -34.75
C LEU A 288 29.79 -7.20 -34.94
N SER A 289 29.58 -6.26 -35.87
CA SER A 289 28.44 -6.13 -36.80
C SER A 289 26.99 -6.30 -36.32
N SER A 290 26.26 -5.19 -36.12
CA SER A 290 25.13 -4.79 -37.01
C SER A 290 24.32 -3.58 -36.49
N PRO A 291 23.79 -2.75 -37.41
CA PRO A 291 23.13 -1.48 -37.09
C PRO A 291 21.65 -1.69 -36.74
N ALA A 292 21.32 -1.87 -35.46
CA ALA A 292 19.92 -1.94 -35.01
C ALA A 292 19.67 -1.39 -33.60
N ARG A 293 20.47 -0.42 -33.14
CA ARG A 293 20.34 0.20 -31.79
C ARG A 293 19.74 1.61 -31.79
N ARG A 294 18.81 1.87 -32.72
CA ARG A 294 17.87 3.00 -32.62
C ARG A 294 16.44 2.48 -32.69
N ALA A 295 15.92 2.05 -31.53
CA ALA A 295 14.51 2.00 -31.14
C ALA A 295 14.30 0.88 -30.11
N ARG A 296 14.44 1.18 -28.81
CA ARG A 296 13.73 0.43 -27.75
C ARG A 296 13.28 1.41 -26.67
N ALA A 297 12.30 2.22 -27.04
CA ALA A 297 11.27 2.60 -26.08
C ALA A 297 10.59 1.29 -25.64
N SER A 298 10.56 1.01 -24.34
CA SER A 298 9.79 -0.10 -23.79
C SER A 298 8.30 0.18 -23.95
N THR A 299 7.76 -0.12 -25.13
CA THR A 299 6.32 -0.21 -25.35
C THR A 299 5.86 -1.55 -24.78
N PHE A 300 5.35 -1.53 -23.55
CA PHE A 300 4.49 -2.62 -23.10
C PHE A 300 3.32 -2.73 -24.09
N ARG A 301 3.11 -3.92 -24.65
CA ARG A 301 1.94 -4.20 -25.50
C ARG A 301 0.68 -4.13 -24.66
N LYS A 302 -0.42 -3.67 -25.25
CA LYS A 302 -1.71 -3.77 -24.58
C LYS A 302 -2.14 -5.24 -24.55
N PRO A 303 -2.87 -5.70 -23.52
CA PRO A 303 -3.31 -7.10 -23.45
C PRO A 303 -4.20 -7.50 -24.63
N SER A 304 -4.93 -6.55 -25.20
CA SER A 304 -5.76 -6.72 -26.40
C SER A 304 -4.97 -6.96 -27.70
N GLU A 305 -3.66 -6.70 -27.69
CA GLU A 305 -2.78 -6.87 -28.84
C GLU A 305 -2.11 -8.26 -28.86
N VAL A 306 -2.26 -9.05 -27.80
CA VAL A 306 -1.76 -10.42 -27.71
C VAL A 306 -2.90 -11.36 -28.07
N SER A 307 -2.73 -12.17 -29.12
CA SER A 307 -3.74 -13.17 -29.48
C SER A 307 -3.70 -14.34 -28.49
N GLU A 308 -4.83 -15.06 -28.36
CA GLU A 308 -4.90 -16.25 -27.51
C GLU A 308 -3.90 -17.33 -27.95
N GLU A 309 -3.67 -17.45 -29.26
CA GLU A 309 -2.72 -18.40 -29.86
C GLU A 309 -1.26 -18.04 -29.55
N GLU A 310 -0.89 -16.76 -29.71
CA GLU A 310 0.43 -16.23 -29.36
C GLU A 310 0.72 -16.39 -27.86
N MET A 311 -0.29 -16.11 -27.02
CA MET A 311 -0.18 -16.31 -25.58
C MET A 311 0.12 -17.77 -25.22
N ILE A 312 -0.61 -18.72 -25.81
CA ILE A 312 -0.44 -20.17 -25.52
C ILE A 312 0.92 -20.66 -26.00
N GLU A 313 1.37 -20.22 -27.18
CA GLU A 313 2.69 -20.58 -27.71
C GLU A 313 3.81 -20.11 -26.78
N VAL A 314 3.77 -18.84 -26.36
CA VAL A 314 4.76 -18.29 -25.43
C VAL A 314 4.67 -18.94 -24.05
N LEU A 315 3.48 -19.27 -23.56
CA LEU A 315 3.33 -20.04 -22.31
C LEU A 315 3.98 -21.42 -22.43
N ARG A 316 3.79 -22.14 -23.54
CA ARG A 316 4.39 -23.46 -23.76
C ARG A 316 5.91 -23.39 -23.83
N GLU A 317 6.47 -22.41 -24.56
CA GLU A 317 7.92 -22.18 -24.62
C GLU A 317 8.54 -21.88 -23.25
N ASN A 318 7.79 -21.22 -22.38
CA ASN A 318 8.20 -20.87 -21.03
C ASN A 318 7.72 -21.87 -19.97
N ARG A 319 7.31 -23.08 -20.36
CA ARG A 319 6.86 -24.14 -19.45
C ARG A 319 5.77 -23.68 -18.48
N TRP A 320 4.86 -22.87 -19.00
CA TRP A 320 3.70 -22.31 -18.31
C TRP A 320 4.05 -21.39 -17.12
N GLU A 321 5.29 -20.91 -17.03
CA GLU A 321 5.72 -19.92 -16.04
C GLU A 321 5.31 -18.51 -16.49
N LEU A 322 4.39 -17.90 -15.74
CA LEU A 322 3.75 -16.62 -16.11
C LEU A 322 4.73 -15.44 -16.16
N LYS A 323 5.79 -15.44 -15.35
CA LYS A 323 6.73 -14.33 -15.30
C LYS A 323 7.58 -14.22 -16.57
N PRO A 324 8.34 -15.25 -16.99
CA PRO A 324 9.12 -15.18 -18.22
C PRO A 324 8.23 -15.08 -19.47
N ALA A 325 7.04 -15.70 -19.47
CA ALA A 325 6.07 -15.54 -20.55
C ALA A 325 5.57 -14.09 -20.70
N ALA A 326 5.29 -13.39 -19.60
CA ALA A 326 4.87 -11.99 -19.65
C ALA A 326 5.98 -11.06 -20.16
N GLU A 327 7.22 -11.34 -19.75
CA GLU A 327 8.42 -10.62 -20.22
C GLU A 327 8.64 -10.83 -21.73
N GLN A 328 8.45 -12.05 -22.24
CA GLN A 328 8.57 -12.37 -23.66
C GLN A 328 7.43 -11.78 -24.50
N LEU A 329 6.19 -11.79 -23.99
CA LEU A 329 5.04 -11.15 -24.64
C LEU A 329 5.07 -9.61 -24.56
N GLY A 330 5.97 -9.04 -23.75
CA GLY A 330 6.04 -7.59 -23.54
C GLY A 330 4.79 -7.03 -22.86
N VAL A 331 4.10 -7.83 -22.04
CA VAL A 331 2.92 -7.41 -21.27
C VAL A 331 3.22 -7.47 -19.77
N SER A 332 2.41 -6.83 -18.94
CA SER A 332 2.56 -6.99 -17.49
C SER A 332 2.14 -8.40 -17.04
N ARG A 333 2.75 -8.91 -15.97
CA ARG A 333 2.35 -10.20 -15.38
C ARG A 333 0.88 -10.25 -14.97
N ALA A 334 0.34 -9.13 -14.45
CA ALA A 334 -1.07 -9.01 -14.09
C ALA A 334 -1.97 -9.09 -15.32
N SER A 335 -1.56 -8.47 -16.43
CA SER A 335 -2.26 -8.54 -17.70
C SER A 335 -2.27 -9.95 -18.29
N LEU A 336 -1.14 -10.66 -18.24
CA LEU A 336 -1.08 -12.06 -18.67
C LEU A 336 -2.00 -12.94 -17.81
N TYR A 337 -2.07 -12.69 -16.50
CA TYR A 337 -2.99 -13.41 -15.61
C TYR A 337 -4.46 -13.26 -16.03
N VAL A 338 -4.89 -12.04 -16.38
CA VAL A 338 -6.26 -11.77 -16.86
C VAL A 338 -6.53 -12.47 -18.20
N LEU A 339 -5.56 -12.47 -19.13
CA LEU A 339 -5.71 -13.17 -20.41
C LEU A 339 -5.80 -14.69 -20.24
N VAL A 340 -5.03 -15.27 -19.31
CA VAL A 340 -5.10 -16.68 -18.95
C VAL A 340 -6.43 -17.03 -18.30
N GLU A 341 -6.94 -16.20 -17.38
CA GLU A 341 -8.26 -16.38 -16.76
C GLU A 341 -9.43 -16.30 -17.76
N ALA A 342 -9.27 -15.50 -18.82
CA ALA A 342 -10.27 -15.34 -19.87
C ALA A 342 -10.20 -16.41 -20.98
N SER A 343 -9.10 -17.18 -21.05
CA SER A 343 -8.89 -18.22 -22.07
C SER A 343 -9.53 -19.53 -21.65
N ALA A 344 -10.40 -20.09 -22.50
CA ALA A 344 -10.98 -21.43 -22.28
C ALA A 344 -10.02 -22.56 -22.68
N LYS A 345 -8.90 -22.23 -23.35
CA LYS A 345 -7.91 -23.18 -23.84
C LYS A 345 -6.72 -23.36 -22.89
N VAL A 346 -6.50 -22.42 -21.97
CA VAL A 346 -5.46 -22.55 -20.95
C VAL A 346 -6.03 -23.26 -19.73
N ARG A 347 -5.49 -24.45 -19.45
CA ARG A 347 -5.91 -25.27 -18.31
C ARG A 347 -5.25 -24.78 -17.01
N LYS A 348 -6.00 -24.66 -15.92
CA LYS A 348 -5.44 -24.21 -14.63
C LYS A 348 -5.01 -25.40 -13.77
N ALA A 349 -3.92 -25.23 -13.02
CA ALA A 349 -3.48 -26.25 -12.07
C ALA A 349 -4.53 -26.58 -10.99
N SER A 350 -5.40 -25.63 -10.63
CA SER A 350 -6.51 -25.84 -9.71
C SER A 350 -7.61 -26.75 -10.24
N GLU A 351 -7.70 -26.91 -11.57
CA GLU A 351 -8.71 -27.73 -12.26
C GLU A 351 -8.26 -29.18 -12.45
N LEU A 352 -7.00 -29.49 -12.11
CA LEU A 352 -6.50 -30.87 -12.14
C LEU A 352 -7.13 -31.69 -11.02
N THR A 353 -7.68 -32.84 -11.40
CA THR A 353 -8.23 -33.81 -10.45
C THR A 353 -7.14 -34.75 -9.93
N ARG A 354 -7.44 -35.43 -8.82
CA ARG A 354 -6.53 -36.43 -8.23
C ARG A 354 -6.21 -37.56 -9.20
N GLU A 355 -7.21 -38.02 -9.96
CA GLU A 355 -7.08 -39.12 -10.91
C GLU A 355 -6.14 -38.77 -12.07
N GLU A 356 -6.23 -37.54 -12.59
CA GLU A 356 -5.37 -37.06 -13.68
C GLU A 356 -3.92 -36.89 -13.25
N ILE A 357 -3.69 -36.41 -12.04
CA ILE A 357 -2.33 -36.29 -11.49
C ILE A 357 -1.73 -37.69 -11.27
N LEU A 358 -2.51 -38.66 -10.78
CA LEU A 358 -2.07 -40.05 -10.63
C LEU A 358 -1.79 -40.72 -11.98
N ALA A 359 -2.63 -40.49 -12.98
CA ALA A 359 -2.42 -40.98 -14.34
C ALA A 359 -1.15 -40.39 -14.97
N GLY A 360 -0.91 -39.08 -14.78
CA GLY A 360 0.30 -38.41 -15.20
C GLY A 360 1.55 -38.93 -14.49
N LEU A 361 1.48 -39.18 -13.17
CA LEU A 361 2.58 -39.79 -12.41
C LEU A 361 2.93 -41.19 -12.93
N ALA A 362 1.90 -41.99 -13.26
CA ALA A 362 2.07 -43.34 -13.80
C ALA A 362 2.68 -43.34 -15.22
N GLN A 363 2.23 -42.44 -16.10
CA GLN A 363 2.75 -42.33 -17.47
C GLN A 363 4.14 -41.71 -17.54
N CYS A 364 4.43 -40.72 -16.70
CA CYS A 364 5.71 -39.99 -16.71
C CYS A 364 6.76 -40.60 -15.75
N GLY A 365 6.48 -41.74 -15.12
CA GLY A 365 7.39 -42.43 -14.20
C GLY A 365 7.81 -41.57 -13.00
N GLY A 366 6.91 -40.70 -12.52
CA GLY A 366 7.19 -39.76 -11.42
C GLY A 366 8.05 -38.54 -11.80
N ASN A 367 8.41 -38.35 -13.08
CA ASN A 367 9.17 -37.18 -13.51
C ASN A 367 8.27 -35.94 -13.65
N LEU A 368 8.40 -35.01 -12.70
CA LEU A 368 7.62 -33.77 -12.67
C LEU A 368 7.82 -32.86 -13.89
N ASP A 369 8.99 -32.88 -14.53
CA ASP A 369 9.24 -32.04 -15.72
C ASP A 369 8.48 -32.58 -16.94
N LEU A 370 8.39 -33.90 -17.08
CA LEU A 370 7.56 -34.53 -18.12
C LEU A 370 6.06 -34.33 -17.84
N MET A 371 5.67 -34.27 -16.57
CA MET A 371 4.28 -33.98 -16.19
C MET A 371 3.87 -32.54 -16.49
N VAL A 372 4.78 -31.57 -16.39
CA VAL A 372 4.52 -30.16 -16.77
C VAL A 372 4.19 -30.06 -18.25
N ASP A 373 4.96 -30.76 -19.08
CA ASP A 373 4.76 -30.77 -20.53
C ASP A 373 3.48 -31.55 -20.91
N HIS A 374 3.16 -32.63 -20.19
CA HIS A 374 1.97 -33.46 -20.43
C HIS A 374 0.65 -32.83 -19.95
N LEU A 375 0.66 -32.21 -18.76
CA LEU A 375 -0.53 -31.62 -18.13
C LEU A 375 -0.71 -30.13 -18.47
N GLU A 376 0.23 -29.54 -19.22
CA GLU A 376 0.20 -28.15 -19.68
C GLU A 376 -0.01 -27.13 -18.54
N VAL A 377 0.67 -27.37 -17.40
CA VAL A 377 0.61 -26.48 -16.21
C VAL A 377 2.00 -26.24 -15.66
N SER A 378 2.22 -25.09 -14.99
CA SER A 378 3.51 -24.79 -14.38
C SER A 378 3.92 -25.82 -13.33
N LYS A 379 5.23 -26.07 -13.22
CA LYS A 379 5.80 -26.99 -12.22
C LYS A 379 5.38 -26.62 -10.80
N ARG A 380 5.42 -25.32 -10.50
CA ARG A 380 5.00 -24.77 -9.21
C ARG A 380 3.51 -24.97 -8.96
N GLY A 381 2.66 -24.75 -9.98
CA GLY A 381 1.23 -24.99 -9.90
C GLY A 381 0.89 -26.47 -9.64
N LEU A 382 1.55 -27.38 -10.35
CA LEU A 382 1.40 -28.82 -10.16
C LEU A 382 1.79 -29.26 -8.73
N GLN A 383 2.95 -28.81 -8.23
CA GLN A 383 3.40 -29.10 -6.87
C GLN A 383 2.45 -28.57 -5.80
N MET A 384 1.96 -27.34 -5.96
CA MET A 384 0.96 -26.76 -5.05
C MET A 384 -0.34 -27.56 -5.06
N ARG A 385 -0.79 -28.00 -6.23
CA ARG A 385 -2.00 -28.81 -6.37
C ARG A 385 -1.85 -30.19 -5.73
N MET A 386 -0.72 -30.85 -5.93
CA MET A 386 -0.41 -32.13 -5.28
C MET A 386 -0.40 -32.01 -3.75
N LYS A 387 0.16 -30.91 -3.23
CA LYS A 387 0.16 -30.62 -1.78
C LYS A 387 -1.26 -30.39 -1.24
N GLN A 388 -2.12 -29.69 -1.98
CA GLN A 388 -3.53 -29.48 -1.59
C GLN A 388 -4.36 -30.78 -1.56
N LEU A 389 -4.00 -31.76 -2.41
CA LEU A 389 -4.67 -33.06 -2.49
C LEU A 389 -4.02 -34.12 -1.58
N GLU A 390 -3.08 -33.71 -0.71
CA GLU A 390 -2.35 -34.57 0.22
C GLU A 390 -1.63 -35.75 -0.47
N MET A 391 -1.12 -35.52 -1.68
CA MET A 391 -0.47 -36.53 -2.52
C MET A 391 1.07 -36.55 -2.36
N SER A 392 1.55 -36.35 -1.13
CA SER A 392 2.97 -36.16 -0.81
C SER A 392 3.87 -37.29 -1.29
#